data_AF-A0A1Y1SXF8-F1
#
_entry.id   AF-A0A1Y1SXF8-F1
#
_cell.length_a   1.000
_cell.length_b   1.000
_cell.length_c   1.000
_cell.angle_alpha   90.00
_cell.angle_beta   90.00
_cell.angle_gamma   90.00
#
_symmetry.space_group_name_H-M   'P 1'
#
loop_
_entity.id
_entity.type
_entity.pdbx_description
1 polymer ?
#
loop_
_entity_poly.entity_id
_entity_poly.type
_entity_poly.pdbx_seq_one_letter_code
_entity_poly.pdbx_strand_id
1 'polypeptide(L)' 'DSYIQGKYYPAFSPVYGFVSFGPNRVFLKITNIQGDPISLSAYDLQDGNEGIYVVNNFRAEASREVLDDVIQDIN' A
#
# COMPACT_ATOMS: atom_id res chain seq x y z
N ASP A 1 18.10 9.69 -4.86
CA ASP A 1 17.54 11.05 -4.97
C ASP A 1 16.68 11.12 -6.23
N SER A 2 15.86 12.16 -6.42
CA SER A 2 14.95 12.27 -7.56
C SER A 2 14.55 13.72 -7.87
N TYR A 3 14.25 14.01 -9.14
CA TYR A 3 13.67 15.28 -9.58
C TYR A 3 12.26 15.01 -10.11
N ILE A 4 11.24 15.49 -9.39
CA ILE A 4 9.84 15.20 -9.68
C ILE A 4 9.07 16.52 -9.77
N GLN A 5 8.34 16.71 -10.88
CA GLN A 5 7.55 17.93 -11.13
C GLN A 5 8.32 19.25 -10.93
N GLY A 6 9.59 19.28 -11.34
CA GLY A 6 10.41 20.48 -11.22
C GLY A 6 11.08 20.69 -9.86
N LYS A 7 10.91 19.76 -8.90
CA LYS A 7 11.48 19.84 -7.55
C LYS A 7 12.43 18.67 -7.26
N TYR A 8 13.57 18.98 -6.63
CA TYR A 8 14.53 17.98 -6.16
C TYR A 8 14.11 17.43 -4.80
N TYR A 9 14.16 16.10 -4.67
CA TYR A 9 13.96 15.37 -3.43
C TYR A 9 15.21 14.52 -3.13
N PRO A 10 15.88 14.73 -1.97
CA PRO A 10 16.96 13.87 -1.52
C PRO A 10 16.53 12.42 -1.37
N ALA A 11 17.49 11.49 -1.39
CA ALA A 11 17.24 10.10 -1.02
C ALA A 11 16.62 10.02 0.38
N PHE A 12 15.75 9.02 0.60
CA PHE A 12 15.06 8.79 1.88
C PHE A 12 14.11 9.93 2.31
N SER A 13 13.73 10.81 1.39
CA SER A 13 12.66 11.78 1.63
C SER A 13 11.37 11.05 2.07
N PRO A 14 10.76 11.41 3.21
CA PRO A 14 9.52 10.79 3.66
C PRO A 14 8.40 10.98 2.64
N VAL A 15 7.66 9.90 2.40
CA VAL A 15 6.52 9.84 1.48
C VAL A 15 5.28 9.45 2.26
N TYR A 16 4.17 10.14 2.00
CA TYR A 16 2.88 9.93 2.67
C TYR A 16 1.81 9.58 1.66
N GLY A 17 0.89 8.72 2.06
CA GLY A 17 -0.14 8.23 1.15
C GLY A 17 -1.04 7.19 1.79
N PHE A 18 -1.85 6.57 0.95
CA PHE A 18 -2.81 5.54 1.34
C PHE A 18 -2.45 4.21 0.69
N VAL A 19 -2.74 3.14 1.43
CA VAL A 19 -2.61 1.76 0.95
C VAL A 19 -4.00 1.18 0.80
N SER A 20 -4.25 0.48 -0.31
CA SER A 20 -5.42 -0.37 -0.49
C SER A 20 -5.02 -1.75 -1.00
N PHE A 21 -5.86 -2.74 -0.71
CA PHE A 21 -5.56 -4.15 -0.97
C PHE A 21 -6.54 -4.71 -2.00
N GLY A 22 -6.00 -5.26 -3.08
CA GLY A 22 -6.69 -6.16 -3.99
C GLY A 22 -6.42 -7.63 -3.64
N PRO A 23 -7.02 -8.59 -4.36
CA PRO A 23 -6.89 -10.01 -4.06
C PRO A 23 -5.45 -10.54 -4.01
N ASN A 24 -4.57 -10.03 -4.85
CA ASN A 24 -3.18 -10.44 -5.01
C ASN A 24 -2.25 -9.23 -5.25
N ARG A 25 -2.66 -8.04 -4.80
CA ARG A 25 -1.98 -6.79 -5.15
C ARG A 25 -2.18 -5.71 -4.09
N VAL A 26 -1.14 -4.94 -3.84
CA VAL A 26 -1.17 -3.77 -2.94
C VAL A 26 -1.03 -2.51 -3.76
N PHE A 27 -1.97 -1.58 -3.61
CA PHE A 27 -1.93 -0.30 -4.28
C PHE A 27 -1.46 0.77 -3.30
N LEU A 28 -0.45 1.53 -3.70
CA LEU A 28 0.07 2.67 -2.94
C LEU A 28 -0.23 3.95 -3.72
N LYS A 29 -1.07 4.82 -3.12
CA LYS A 29 -1.33 6.16 -3.62
C LYS A 29 -0.58 7.18 -2.79
N ILE A 30 0.46 7.77 -3.37
CA ILE A 30 1.27 8.81 -2.72
C ILE A 30 0.60 10.16 -2.92
N THR A 31 0.33 10.85 -1.82
CA THR A 31 -0.32 12.17 -1.82
C THR A 31 0.64 13.30 -1.47
N ASN A 32 1.71 13.02 -0.72
CA ASN A 32 2.71 14.02 -0.35
C ASN A 32 4.13 13.46 -0.27
N ILE A 33 5.13 14.29 -0.56
CA ILE A 33 6.55 14.04 -0.27
C ILE A 33 7.05 15.21 0.57
N GLN A 34 7.56 14.97 1.78
CA GLN A 34 8.00 16.04 2.71
C GLN A 34 6.97 17.16 2.95
N GLY A 35 5.67 16.84 2.87
CA GLY A 35 4.57 17.81 3.01
C GLY A 35 4.13 18.47 1.71
N ASP A 36 4.91 18.37 0.62
CA ASP A 36 4.51 18.88 -0.69
C ASP A 36 3.42 18.00 -1.32
N PRO A 37 2.26 18.57 -1.70
CA PRO A 37 1.20 17.81 -2.37
C PRO A 37 1.65 17.27 -3.74
N ILE A 38 1.38 16.00 -4.01
CA ILE A 38 1.66 15.33 -5.27
C ILE A 38 0.67 14.18 -5.51
N SER A 39 0.57 13.67 -6.73
CA SER A 39 -0.24 12.48 -7.05
C SER A 39 0.60 11.49 -7.82
N LEU A 40 1.08 10.45 -7.13
CA LEU A 40 1.82 9.34 -7.73
C LEU A 40 1.15 8.01 -7.37
N SER A 41 1.27 7.04 -8.27
CA SER A 41 0.90 5.64 -8.03
C SER A 41 2.14 4.76 -8.16
N ALA A 42 2.21 3.69 -7.37
CA ALA A 42 3.25 2.68 -7.50
C ALA A 42 2.92 1.69 -8.63
N TYR A 43 3.95 1.26 -9.36
CA TYR A 43 3.86 0.25 -10.42
C TYR A 43 4.84 -0.88 -10.12
N ASP A 44 4.43 -2.11 -10.40
CA ASP A 44 5.30 -3.27 -10.24
C ASP A 44 6.33 -3.32 -11.39
N LEU A 45 7.60 -3.53 -11.05
CA LEU A 45 8.69 -3.53 -12.02
C LEU A 45 8.64 -4.74 -12.97
N GLN A 46 8.08 -5.87 -12.54
CA GLN A 46 8.10 -7.12 -13.30
C GLN A 46 7.01 -7.14 -14.37
N ASP A 47 5.82 -6.65 -14.04
CA ASP A 47 4.65 -6.72 -14.95
C ASP A 47 4.20 -5.35 -15.49
N GLY A 48 4.73 -4.25 -14.96
CA GLY A 48 4.40 -2.89 -15.40
C GLY A 48 3.00 -2.42 -15.02
N ASN A 49 2.24 -3.20 -14.27
CA ASN A 49 0.88 -2.85 -13.86
C ASN A 49 0.89 -1.98 -12.60
N GLU A 50 -0.16 -1.18 -12.42
CA GLU A 50 -0.35 -0.39 -11.19
C GLU A 50 -0.54 -1.32 -9.99
N GLY A 51 0.13 -1.02 -8.88
CA GLY A 51 0.15 -1.80 -7.65
C GLY A 51 1.17 -2.94 -7.65
N ILE A 52 1.69 -3.28 -6.47
CA ILE A 52 2.74 -4.29 -6.27
C ILE A 52 2.11 -5.66 -6.12
N TYR A 53 2.51 -6.62 -6.95
CA TYR A 53 2.01 -7.99 -6.85
C TYR A 53 2.44 -8.65 -5.53
N VAL A 54 1.50 -9.31 -4.86
CA VAL A 54 1.76 -10.03 -3.62
C VAL A 54 1.34 -11.47 -3.79
N VAL A 55 2.29 -12.40 -3.59
CA VAL A 55 2.00 -13.82 -3.53
C VAL A 55 1.18 -14.08 -2.27
N ASN A 56 -0.03 -14.60 -2.44
CA ASN A 56 -1.02 -14.86 -1.39
C ASN A 56 -0.42 -15.29 -0.04
N ASN A 57 -0.37 -14.37 0.92
CA ASN A 57 -0.32 -14.67 2.36
C ASN A 57 -1.37 -13.87 3.16
N PHE A 58 -2.03 -12.88 2.55
CA PHE A 58 -2.89 -11.93 3.29
C PHE A 58 -4.26 -12.49 3.70
N ARG A 59 -4.70 -13.62 3.13
CA ARG A 59 -5.91 -14.33 3.56
C ARG A 59 -5.73 -15.18 4.83
N ALA A 60 -4.51 -15.35 5.33
CA ALA A 60 -4.24 -16.23 6.47
C ALA A 60 -4.46 -15.56 7.85
N GLU A 61 -4.46 -14.22 7.93
CA GLU A 61 -4.50 -13.52 9.23
C GLU A 61 -5.79 -12.73 9.47
N ALA A 62 -6.44 -12.15 8.46
CA ALA A 62 -7.68 -11.38 8.67
C ALA A 62 -8.93 -12.26 8.93
N SER A 63 -8.90 -13.55 8.61
CA SER A 63 -10.01 -14.47 8.92
C SER A 63 -9.89 -15.15 10.28
N ARG A 64 -8.76 -15.02 10.98
CA ARG A 64 -8.59 -15.61 12.32
C ARG A 64 -9.19 -14.74 13.42
N GLU A 65 -9.14 -13.42 13.27
CA GLU A 65 -9.61 -12.49 14.31
C GLU A 65 -11.15 -12.41 14.39
N VAL A 66 -11.86 -12.55 13.26
CA VAL A 66 -13.34 -12.41 13.24
C VAL A 66 -14.10 -13.69 13.58
N LEU A 67 -13.44 -14.86 13.57
CA LEU A 67 -14.09 -16.13 13.90
C LEU A 67 -14.10 -16.43 15.41
N ASP A 68 -13.12 -15.93 16.18
CA ASP A 68 -13.09 -16.15 17.64
C ASP A 68 -14.17 -15.32 18.38
N ASP A 69 -14.51 -14.12 17.89
CA ASP A 69 -15.52 -13.26 18.52
C ASP A 69 -16.98 -13.74 18.30
N VAL A 70 -17.25 -14.56 17.27
CA VAL A 70 -18.61 -15.04 16.98
C VAL A 70 -18.94 -16.34 17.73
N ILE A 71 -17.93 -17.11 18.14
CA ILE A 71 -18.12 -18.42 18.78
C ILE A 71 -18.34 -18.28 20.30
N GLN A 72 -18.09 -17.12 20.91
CA GLN A 72 -18.24 -16.94 22.36
C GLN A 72 -19.64 -16.54 22.85
N ASP A 73 -20.60 -16.28 21.96
CA ASP A 73 -21.97 -15.87 22.33
C ASP A 73 -23.01 -17.02 22.30
N ILE A 74 -22.56 -18.27 22.21
CA ILE A 74 -23.42 -19.44 22.39
C ILE A 74 -23.10 -20.10 23.73
N ASN A 75 -23.72 -19.60 24.80
CA ASN A 75 -24.00 -20.33 26.04
C ASN A 75 -25.19 -19.71 26.79
#